data_AF-A0A7C0ZI12-F1
#
_entry.id   AF-A0A7C0ZI12-F1
#
_cell.length_a   1.000
_cell.length_b   1.000
_cell.length_c   1.000
_cell.angle_alpha   90.00
_cell.angle_beta   90.00
_cell.angle_gamma   90.00
#
_symmetry.space_group_name_H-M   'P 1'
#
loop_
_entity.id
_entity.type
_entity.pdbx_description
1 polymer ?
#
loop_
_entity_poly.entity_id
_entity_poly.type
_entity_poly.pdbx_seq_one_letter_code
_entity_poly.pdbx_strand_id
1 'polypeptide(L)'
;MKRDRFIISSLVSALAFLLSSISSLADTSLEQVIKGIRQRYVKEEGFRVEYVREILTPSMGLLKLREGEKAGGTIYFKPPCLLRLEQRFPTHEYIISGSKYIWWFLP
;
A
#
# COMPACT_ATOMS: atom_id res chain seq x y z
N MET A 1 -35.69 43.37 -9.98
CA MET A 1 -36.01 42.19 -9.14
C MET A 1 -36.17 40.87 -9.91
N LYS A 2 -37.05 40.74 -10.92
CA LYS A 2 -37.13 39.47 -11.71
C LYS A 2 -35.91 39.25 -12.63
N ARG A 3 -35.41 40.31 -13.27
CA ARG A 3 -34.24 40.27 -14.18
C ARG A 3 -32.94 39.83 -13.47
N ASP A 4 -32.75 40.29 -12.24
CA ASP A 4 -31.54 40.01 -11.47
C ASP A 4 -31.48 38.54 -11.02
N ARG A 5 -32.64 37.93 -10.71
CA ARG A 5 -32.74 36.49 -10.39
C ARG A 5 -32.44 35.59 -11.60
N PHE A 6 -32.81 36.02 -12.80
CA PHE A 6 -32.48 35.29 -14.04
C PHE A 6 -30.98 35.35 -14.35
N ILE A 7 -30.33 36.49 -14.13
CA ILE A 7 -28.88 36.64 -14.34
C ILE A 7 -28.11 35.77 -13.33
N ILE A 8 -28.51 35.78 -12.05
CA ILE A 8 -27.87 34.95 -11.03
C ILE A 8 -28.04 33.46 -11.34
N SER A 9 -29.25 33.02 -11.72
CA SER A 9 -29.50 31.64 -12.11
C SER A 9 -28.67 31.21 -13.33
N SER A 10 -28.52 32.09 -14.32
CA SER A 10 -27.69 31.84 -15.49
C SER A 10 -26.21 31.73 -15.12
N LEU A 11 -25.72 32.61 -14.25
CA LEU A 11 -24.34 32.59 -13.76
C LEU A 11 -24.02 31.32 -12.96
N VAL A 12 -24.95 30.88 -12.11
CA VAL A 12 -24.81 29.65 -11.32
C VAL A 12 -24.80 28.42 -12.23
N SER A 13 -25.69 28.34 -13.23
CA SER A 13 -25.67 27.27 -14.22
C SER A 13 -24.37 27.25 -15.04
N ALA A 14 -23.89 28.41 -15.47
CA ALA A 14 -22.63 28.52 -16.21
C ALA A 14 -21.43 28.07 -15.35
N LEU A 15 -21.41 28.46 -14.07
CA LEU A 15 -20.36 28.05 -13.13
C LEU A 15 -20.41 26.53 -12.85
N ALA A 16 -21.59 25.95 -12.68
CA ALA A 16 -21.76 24.51 -12.52
C ALA A 16 -21.30 23.73 -13.77
N PHE A 17 -21.58 24.26 -14.97
CA PHE A 17 -21.11 23.66 -16.22
C PHE A 17 -19.58 23.71 -16.35
N LEU A 18 -18.95 24.81 -15.93
CA LEU A 18 -17.49 24.94 -15.89
C LEU A 18 -16.85 23.97 -14.88
N LEU A 19 -17.47 23.78 -13.71
CA LEU A 19 -16.99 22.86 -12.68
C LEU A 19 -17.17 21.38 -13.07
N SER A 20 -18.13 21.07 -13.94
CA SER A 20 -18.37 19.71 -14.49
C SER A 20 -17.24 19.22 -15.40
N SER A 21 -16.38 20.14 -15.87
CA SER A 21 -15.27 19.86 -16.78
C SER A 21 -13.97 19.52 -16.06
N ILE A 22 -13.96 19.58 -14.72
CA ILE A 22 -12.80 19.18 -13.92
C ILE A 22 -12.74 17.65 -13.99
N SER A 23 -11.90 17.13 -14.86
CA SER A 23 -11.58 15.71 -14.92
C SER A 23 -11.22 15.24 -13.51
N SER A 24 -11.92 14.21 -13.02
CA SER A 24 -11.64 13.61 -11.72
C SER A 24 -10.17 13.23 -11.67
N LEU A 25 -9.45 13.74 -10.67
CA LEU A 25 -8.03 13.49 -10.41
C LEU A 25 -7.80 12.05 -9.86
N ALA A 26 -8.51 11.06 -10.41
CA ALA A 26 -8.59 9.69 -9.95
C ALA A 26 -8.13 8.68 -11.01
N ASP A 27 -7.48 9.14 -12.08
CA ASP A 27 -6.84 8.28 -13.07
C ASP A 27 -5.32 8.28 -12.87
N THR A 28 -4.89 7.87 -11.67
CA THR A 28 -3.46 7.57 -11.50
C THR A 28 -3.20 6.27 -12.25
N SER A 29 -2.58 6.36 -13.42
CA SER A 29 -2.29 5.17 -14.21
C SER A 29 -1.36 4.24 -13.42
N LEU A 30 -1.49 2.92 -13.64
CA LEU A 30 -0.61 1.93 -13.03
C LEU A 30 0.88 2.28 -13.20
N GLU A 31 1.24 2.82 -14.37
CA GLU A 31 2.59 3.27 -14.67
C GLU A 31 3.07 4.35 -13.69
N GLN A 32 2.22 5.32 -13.36
CA GLN A 32 2.55 6.37 -12.40
C GLN A 32 2.76 5.81 -11.00
N VAL A 33 1.95 4.84 -10.57
CA VAL A 33 2.12 4.15 -9.28
C VAL A 33 3.45 3.42 -9.22
N ILE A 34 3.76 2.61 -10.23
CA ILE A 34 5.02 1.85 -10.28
C ILE A 34 6.24 2.79 -10.33
N LYS A 35 6.16 3.86 -11.13
CA LYS A 35 7.20 4.89 -11.19
C LYS A 35 7.42 5.56 -9.84
N GLY A 36 6.33 5.91 -9.15
CA GLY A 36 6.37 6.49 -7.80
C GLY A 36 7.03 5.57 -6.78
N ILE A 37 6.64 4.29 -6.74
CA ILE A 37 7.24 3.27 -5.87
C ILE A 37 8.75 3.17 -6.14
N ARG A 38 9.16 3.04 -7.41
CA ARG A 38 10.58 2.97 -7.76
C ARG A 38 11.34 4.21 -7.30
N GLN A 39 10.83 5.41 -7.60
CA GLN A 39 11.49 6.67 -7.20
C GLN A 39 11.61 6.81 -5.68
N ARG A 40 10.61 6.35 -4.92
CA ARG A 40 10.61 6.37 -3.46
C ARG A 40 11.68 5.46 -2.86
N TYR A 41 11.83 4.24 -3.37
CA TYR A 41 12.63 3.19 -2.73
C TYR A 41 13.98 2.90 -3.39
N VAL A 42 14.27 3.42 -4.60
CA VAL A 42 15.53 3.15 -5.32
C VAL A 42 16.76 3.74 -4.63
N LYS A 43 16.59 4.78 -3.80
CA LYS A 43 17.70 5.49 -3.14
C LYS A 43 18.03 4.94 -1.76
N GLU A 44 17.25 4.00 -1.24
CA GLU A 44 17.47 3.44 0.09
C GLU A 44 18.64 2.45 0.03
N GLU A 45 19.64 2.61 0.92
CA GLU A 45 20.79 1.69 1.01
C GLU A 45 20.40 0.30 1.58
N GLY A 46 19.15 0.17 2.01
CA GLY A 46 18.62 -0.96 2.73
C GLY A 46 17.88 -0.49 3.98
N PHE A 47 17.22 -1.41 4.66
CA PHE A 47 16.58 -1.12 5.94
C PHE A 47 16.58 -2.33 6.86
N ARG A 48 16.42 -2.03 8.15
CA ARG A 48 16.10 -3.00 9.20
C ARG A 48 14.80 -2.55 9.85
N VAL A 49 13.82 -3.43 9.92
CA VAL A 49 12.52 -3.12 10.52
C VAL A 49 12.01 -4.31 11.32
N GLU A 50 11.47 -4.04 12.51
CA GLU A 50 10.72 -5.04 13.26
C GLU A 50 9.32 -5.14 12.66
N TYR A 51 8.80 -6.37 12.50
CA TYR A 51 7.49 -6.61 11.92
C TYR A 51 6.64 -7.51 12.82
N VAL A 52 5.32 -7.32 12.69
CA VAL A 52 4.31 -8.27 13.13
C VAL A 52 3.36 -8.48 11.95
N ARG A 53 3.17 -9.74 11.55
CA ARG A 53 2.16 -10.17 10.58
C ARG A 53 0.98 -10.77 11.31
N GLU A 54 -0.22 -10.47 10.84
CA GLU A 54 -1.46 -11.10 11.28
C GLU A 54 -2.18 -11.66 10.06
N ILE A 55 -2.45 -12.96 10.06
CA ILE A 55 -3.19 -13.61 8.97
C ILE A 55 -4.68 -13.59 9.30
N LEU A 56 -5.44 -12.90 8.46
CA LEU A 56 -6.90 -12.88 8.50
C LEU A 56 -7.46 -13.66 7.32
N THR A 57 -8.28 -14.68 7.59
CA THR A 57 -8.95 -15.45 6.53
C THR A 57 -10.44 -15.10 6.47
N PRO A 58 -11.09 -15.23 5.29
CA PRO A 58 -12.52 -14.92 5.16
C PRO A 58 -13.42 -15.71 6.13
N SER A 59 -13.07 -16.98 6.39
CA SER A 59 -13.80 -17.83 7.34
C SER A 59 -13.75 -17.30 8.77
N MET A 60 -12.66 -16.65 9.18
CA MET A 60 -12.57 -16.01 10.49
C MET A 60 -13.56 -14.86 10.64
N GLY A 61 -13.74 -14.05 9.58
CA GLY A 61 -14.76 -13.01 9.54
C GLY A 61 -16.18 -13.59 9.65
N LEU A 62 -16.46 -14.68 8.95
CA LEU A 62 -17.74 -15.38 9.03
C LEU A 62 -18.00 -15.98 10.42
N LEU A 63 -16.95 -16.53 11.06
CA LEU A 63 -17.01 -17.13 12.39
C LEU A 63 -16.88 -16.11 13.53
N LYS A 64 -16.79 -14.80 13.21
CA LYS A 64 -16.57 -13.70 14.18
C LYS A 64 -15.37 -13.95 15.10
N LEU A 65 -14.35 -14.65 14.59
CA LEU A 65 -13.09 -14.84 15.30
C LEU A 65 -12.34 -13.51 15.37
N ARG A 66 -11.85 -13.18 16.56
CA ARG A 66 -11.31 -11.85 16.86
C ARG A 66 -9.82 -11.71 16.60
N GLU A 67 -9.08 -12.81 16.45
CA GLU A 67 -7.63 -12.79 16.39
C GLU A 67 -7.11 -13.72 15.29
N GLY A 68 -6.30 -13.14 14.40
CA GLY A 68 -5.53 -13.86 13.39
C GLY A 68 -4.33 -14.59 13.97
N GLU A 69 -3.79 -15.53 13.21
CA GLU A 69 -2.48 -16.09 13.53
C GLU A 69 -1.42 -14.98 13.42
N LYS A 70 -0.71 -14.73 14.51
CA LYS A 70 0.31 -13.69 14.60
C LYS A 70 1.69 -14.30 14.55
N ALA A 71 2.54 -13.69 13.75
CA ALA A 71 3.97 -13.97 13.71
C ALA A 71 4.75 -12.67 13.66
N GLY A 72 5.99 -12.66 14.10
CA GLY A 72 6.77 -11.43 14.07
C GLY A 72 8.24 -11.65 14.31
N GLY A 73 9.02 -10.62 14.02
CA GLY A 73 10.48 -10.68 14.04
C GLY A 73 11.07 -9.50 13.31
N THR A 74 12.17 -9.71 12.59
CA THR A 74 12.90 -8.62 11.92
C THR A 74 13.09 -8.90 10.43
N ILE A 75 12.88 -7.88 9.61
CA ILE A 75 13.23 -7.87 8.18
C ILE A 75 14.49 -7.02 8.02
N TYR A 76 15.47 -7.58 7.30
CA TYR A 76 16.66 -6.90 6.81
C TYR A 76 16.60 -6.92 5.30
N PHE A 77 16.67 -5.75 4.69
CA PHE A 77 16.72 -5.60 3.24
C PHE A 77 17.96 -4.83 2.83
N LYS A 78 18.61 -5.27 1.77
CA LYS A 78 19.65 -4.54 1.08
C LYS A 78 19.49 -4.72 -0.43
N PRO A 79 19.43 -3.64 -1.23
CA PRO A 79 19.36 -3.75 -2.67
C PRO A 79 20.58 -4.49 -3.26
N PRO A 80 20.45 -5.13 -4.44
CA PRO A 80 19.22 -5.24 -5.23
C PRO A 80 18.31 -6.41 -4.81
N CYS A 81 18.85 -7.45 -4.18
CA CYS A 81 18.13 -8.74 -4.01
C CYS A 81 18.42 -9.44 -2.68
N LEU A 82 19.02 -8.75 -1.70
CA LEU A 82 19.37 -9.35 -0.41
C LEU A 82 18.25 -9.08 0.60
N LEU A 83 17.57 -10.14 1.00
CA LEU A 83 16.55 -10.13 2.03
C LEU A 83 16.94 -11.15 3.10
N ARG A 84 16.77 -10.79 4.36
CA ARG A 84 16.72 -11.74 5.46
C ARG A 84 15.50 -11.43 6.32
N LEU A 85 14.64 -12.41 6.48
CA LEU A 85 13.54 -12.39 7.44
C LEU A 85 13.91 -13.36 8.55
N GLU A 86 13.93 -12.83 9.78
CA GLU A 86 14.15 -13.60 11.00
C GLU A 86 12.83 -13.55 11.79
N GLN A 87 12.04 -14.62 11.75
CA GLN A 87 10.85 -14.72 12.58
C GLN A 87 11.26 -15.16 13.98
N ARG A 88 10.79 -14.42 14.99
CA ARG A 88 11.02 -14.68 16.42
C ARG A 88 9.85 -15.44 17.07
N PHE A 89 8.63 -15.23 16.58
CA PHE A 89 7.43 -15.90 17.09
C PHE A 89 6.42 -16.16 15.95
N PRO A 90 5.55 -17.18 16.06
CA PRO A 90 5.46 -18.15 17.17
C PRO A 90 6.58 -19.20 17.13
N THR A 91 7.16 -19.41 15.95
CA THR A 91 8.26 -20.34 15.72
C THR A 91 9.43 -19.60 15.11
N HIS A 92 10.65 -19.93 15.55
CA HIS A 92 11.85 -19.43 14.93
C HIS A 92 11.99 -19.96 13.51
N GLU A 93 12.14 -19.06 12.55
CA GLU A 93 12.44 -19.43 11.16
C GLU A 93 13.19 -18.30 10.45
N TYR A 94 13.89 -18.69 9.40
CA TYR A 94 14.70 -17.80 8.59
C TYR A 94 14.32 -17.95 7.12
N ILE A 95 14.09 -16.81 6.45
CA ILE A 95 14.02 -16.74 5.00
C ILE A 95 15.16 -15.83 4.54
N ILE A 96 16.08 -16.37 3.75
CA ILE A 96 17.25 -15.63 3.26
C ILE A 96 17.22 -15.67 1.74
N SER A 97 17.16 -14.50 1.09
CA SER A 97 17.34 -14.38 -0.35
C SER A 97 18.73 -13.89 -0.70
N GLY A 98 19.34 -14.56 -1.68
CA GLY A 98 20.47 -14.06 -2.45
C GLY A 98 20.05 -13.62 -3.84
N SER A 99 21.02 -13.41 -4.74
CA SER A 99 20.75 -13.05 -6.14
C SER A 99 20.12 -14.18 -6.96
N LYS A 100 20.28 -15.43 -6.56
CA LYS A 100 19.85 -16.62 -7.34
C LYS A 100 18.95 -17.59 -6.58
N TYR A 101 19.07 -17.64 -5.25
CA TYR A 101 18.41 -18.64 -4.43
C TYR A 101 17.70 -18.00 -3.25
N ILE A 102 16.63 -18.66 -2.80
CA ILE A 102 15.93 -18.38 -1.55
C ILE A 102 16.10 -19.61 -0.67
N TRP A 103 16.53 -19.40 0.55
CA TRP A 103 16.71 -20.43 1.56
C TRP A 103 15.64 -20.24 2.63
N TRP A 104 14.95 -21.32 2.97
CA TRP A 104 14.09 -21.39 4.13
C TRP A 104 14.70 -22.36 5.13
N PHE A 105 14.93 -21.89 6.34
CA PHE A 105 15.56 -22.66 7.40
C PHE A 105 14.69 -22.65 8.65
N LEU A 106 14.37 -23.86 9.11
CA LEU A 106 13.65 -24.16 10.34
C LEU A 106 14.66 -24.85 11.28
N PRO A 107 15.11 -24.18 12.35
CA PRO A 107 16.06 -24.73 13.32
C PRO A 107 15.47 -25.86 14.17
#